data_AF-A0A2M7DVE3-F1
#
_entry.id   AF-A0A2M7DVE3-F1
#
_cell.length_a   1.000
_cell.length_b   1.000
_cell.length_c   1.000
_cell.angle_alpha   90.00
_cell.angle_beta   90.00
_cell.angle_gamma   90.00
#
_symmetry.space_group_name_H-M   'P 1'
#
loop_
_entity.id
_entity.type
_entity.pdbx_description
1 polymer ?
#
loop_
_entity_poly.entity_id
_entity_poly.type
_entity_poly.pdbx_seq_one_letter_code
_entity_poly.pdbx_strand_id
1 'polypeptide(L)'
;MKCPKCNAENKNDAKICKKCGTQIIVEPLWKPSWKWHVKTLAIIYVFLIILFFLLNWLLKPYMRQLPKDITPWLNKEVKEGVK
;
A
#
# COMPACT_ATOMS: atom_id res chain seq x y z
N MET A 1 12.16 -10.19 -29.12
CA MET A 1 10.85 -10.81 -29.40
C MET A 1 10.49 -10.74 -30.89
N LYS A 2 9.76 -11.73 -31.41
CA LYS A 2 9.34 -11.78 -32.82
C LYS A 2 8.03 -11.02 -33.02
N CYS A 3 7.94 -10.24 -34.10
CA CYS A 3 6.69 -9.57 -34.47
C CYS A 3 5.67 -10.60 -34.99
N PRO A 4 4.43 -10.64 -34.47
CA PRO A 4 3.41 -11.61 -34.90
C PRO A 4 2.95 -11.43 -36.35
N LYS A 5 3.19 -10.25 -36.96
CA LYS A 5 2.77 -9.95 -38.33
C LYS A 5 3.81 -10.30 -39.40
N CYS A 6 5.09 -10.00 -39.13
CA CYS A 6 6.15 -10.11 -40.15
C CYS A 6 7.34 -10.98 -39.72
N ASN A 7 7.27 -11.60 -38.53
CA ASN A 7 8.31 -12.44 -37.94
C ASN A 7 9.69 -11.78 -37.76
N ALA A 8 9.80 -10.45 -37.94
CA ALA A 8 11.02 -9.71 -37.71
C ALA A 8 11.40 -9.72 -36.22
N GLU A 9 12.70 -9.82 -35.96
CA GLU A 9 13.25 -9.79 -34.61
C GLU A 9 13.38 -8.35 -34.10
N ASN A 10 12.68 -8.05 -33.01
CA ASN A 10 12.68 -6.77 -32.33
C ASN A 10 13.25 -6.90 -30.91
N LYS A 11 13.69 -5.77 -30.33
CA LYS A 11 14.05 -5.68 -28.90
C LYS A 11 12.85 -6.13 -28.05
N ASN A 12 13.10 -6.70 -26.87
CA ASN A 12 12.04 -7.25 -26.02
C ASN A 12 11.05 -6.19 -25.52
N ASP A 13 11.48 -4.94 -25.39
CA ASP A 13 10.62 -3.82 -24.96
C ASP A 13 10.11 -2.96 -26.13
N ALA A 14 10.28 -3.42 -27.38
CA ALA A 14 9.86 -2.66 -28.55
C ALA A 14 8.33 -2.66 -28.67
N LYS A 15 7.69 -1.51 -28.40
CA LYS A 15 6.24 -1.32 -28.57
C LYS A 15 5.79 -1.33 -30.03
N ILE A 16 6.70 -1.08 -30.97
CA ILE A 16 6.43 -0.98 -32.41
C ILE A 16 7.50 -1.78 -33.15
N CYS A 17 7.09 -2.54 -34.17
CA CYS A 17 7.99 -3.29 -35.02
C CYS A 17 8.83 -2.36 -35.91
N LYS A 18 10.17 -2.52 -35.89
CA LYS A 18 11.10 -1.74 -36.73
C LYS A 18 10.92 -1.95 -38.24
N LYS A 19 10.33 -3.08 -38.65
CA LYS A 19 10.20 -3.48 -40.05
C LYS A 19 8.84 -3.11 -40.66
N CYS A 20 7.75 -3.40 -39.95
CA CYS A 20 6.39 -3.27 -40.48
C CYS A 20 5.54 -2.21 -39.77
N GLY A 21 6.08 -1.51 -38.77
CA GLY A 21 5.38 -0.46 -38.03
C GLY A 21 4.19 -0.94 -37.18
N THR A 22 3.95 -2.25 -37.07
CA THR A 22 2.84 -2.80 -36.28
C THR A 22 3.15 -2.72 -34.80
N GLN A 23 2.15 -2.36 -33.99
CA GLN A 23 2.26 -2.35 -32.54
C GLN A 23 2.44 -3.78 -32.01
N ILE A 24 3.43 -3.95 -31.15
CA ILE A 24 3.75 -5.19 -30.47
C ILE A 24 3.33 -4.96 -29.02
N ILE A 25 2.04 -5.13 -28.75
CA ILE A 25 1.49 -4.99 -27.40
C ILE A 25 1.74 -6.31 -26.69
N VAL A 26 2.66 -6.31 -25.72
CA VAL A 26 2.81 -7.42 -24.80
C VAL A 26 1.86 -7.16 -23.65
N GLU A 27 0.63 -7.68 -23.75
CA GLU A 27 -0.24 -7.68 -22.59
C GLU A 27 0.33 -8.66 -21.55
N PRO A 28 0.45 -8.24 -20.29
CA PRO A 28 0.85 -9.17 -19.23
C PRO A 28 -0.19 -10.28 -19.14
N LEU A 29 0.28 -11.53 -19.11
CA LEU A 29 -0.58 -12.74 -19.11
C LEU A 29 -1.55 -12.79 -17.93
N TRP A 30 -1.26 -12.08 -16.85
CA TRP A 30 -2.11 -12.05 -15.68
C TRP A 30 -2.14 -10.66 -15.06
N LYS A 31 -3.36 -10.18 -14.80
CA LYS A 31 -3.63 -8.97 -14.03
C LYS A 31 -4.63 -9.30 -12.92
N PRO A 32 -4.38 -8.89 -11.66
CA PRO A 32 -5.30 -9.20 -10.58
C PRO A 32 -6.65 -8.49 -10.80
N SER A 33 -7.74 -9.21 -10.56
CA SER A 33 -9.08 -8.63 -10.66
C SER A 33 -9.35 -7.65 -9.51
N TRP A 34 -10.36 -6.80 -9.65
CA TRP A 34 -10.78 -5.89 -8.58
C TRP A 34 -11.15 -6.63 -7.29
N LYS A 35 -11.82 -7.79 -7.41
CA LYS A 35 -12.17 -8.66 -6.29
C LYS A 35 -10.94 -9.15 -5.53
N TRP A 36 -9.87 -9.50 -6.27
CA TRP A 36 -8.61 -9.92 -5.67
C TRP A 36 -7.92 -8.79 -4.92
N HIS A 37 -7.91 -7.58 -5.49
CA HIS A 37 -7.33 -6.40 -4.84
C HIS A 37 -8.05 -6.08 -3.53
N VAL A 38 -9.38 -6.05 -3.53
CA VAL A 38 -10.18 -5.76 -2.33
C VAL A 38 -9.91 -6.81 -1.24
N LYS A 39 -9.91 -8.10 -1.59
CA LYS A 39 -9.61 -9.17 -0.63
C LYS A 39 -8.21 -9.03 -0.03
N THR A 40 -7.23 -8.74 -0.87
CA THR A 40 -5.83 -8.58 -0.43
C THR A 40 -5.67 -7.37 0.50
N LEU A 41 -6.26 -6.23 0.14
CA LEU A 41 -6.26 -5.03 0.98
C LEU A 41 -6.95 -5.29 2.32
N ALA A 42 -8.11 -5.95 2.32
CA ALA A 42 -8.81 -6.29 3.55
C ALA A 42 -7.94 -7.13 4.49
N ILE A 43 -7.23 -8.14 3.98
CA ILE A 43 -6.32 -8.97 4.77
C ILE A 43 -5.17 -8.12 5.37
N ILE A 44 -4.53 -7.29 4.56
CA ILE A 44 -3.43 -6.41 5.00
C ILE A 44 -3.90 -5.49 6.14
N TYR A 45 -5.04 -4.82 5.97
CA TYR A 45 -5.57 -3.91 7.00
C TYR A 45 -5.98 -4.64 8.27
N VAL A 46 -6.64 -5.80 8.17
CA VAL A 46 -6.98 -6.62 9.34
C VAL A 46 -5.71 -7.01 10.11
N PHE A 47 -4.66 -7.43 9.41
CA PHE A 47 -3.39 -7.76 10.05
C PHE A 47 -2.75 -6.55 10.75
N LEU A 48 -2.71 -5.40 10.10
CA LEU A 48 -2.17 -4.16 10.69
C LEU A 48 -2.96 -3.73 11.93
N ILE A 49 -4.29 -3.86 11.92
CA ILE A 49 -5.15 -3.54 13.06
C ILE A 49 -4.83 -4.47 14.24
N ILE A 50 -4.79 -5.79 13.99
CA ILE A 50 -4.47 -6.78 15.03
C ILE A 50 -3.07 -6.52 15.59
N LEU A 51 -2.09 -6.32 14.72
CA LEU A 51 -0.71 -6.02 15.12
C LEU A 51 -0.63 -4.74 15.95
N PHE A 52 -1.32 -3.68 15.56
CA PHE A 52 -1.37 -2.42 16.30
C PHE A 52 -1.92 -2.63 17.71
N PHE A 53 -3.05 -3.34 17.87
CA PHE A 53 -3.61 -3.59 19.19
C PHE A 53 -2.74 -4.51 20.04
N LEU A 54 -2.11 -5.51 19.43
CA LEU A 54 -1.19 -6.42 20.12
C LEU A 54 0.06 -5.68 20.60
N LEU A 55 0.65 -4.83 19.76
CA LEU A 55 1.78 -3.97 20.12
C LEU A 55 1.36 -2.95 21.18
N ASN A 56 0.20 -2.31 21.04
CA ASN A 56 -0.30 -1.38 22.06
C ASN A 56 -0.48 -2.10 23.40
N TRP A 57 -1.03 -3.31 23.41
CA TRP A 57 -1.16 -4.10 24.64
C TRP A 57 0.19 -4.49 25.24
N LEU A 58 1.15 -4.93 24.42
CA LEU A 58 2.50 -5.33 24.84
C LEU A 58 3.37 -4.14 25.29
N LEU A 59 3.24 -3.00 24.62
CA LEU A 59 4.06 -1.81 24.84
C LEU A 59 3.46 -0.84 25.86
N LYS A 60 2.22 -1.05 26.32
CA LYS A 60 1.60 -0.28 27.42
C LYS A 60 2.53 0.02 28.60
N PRO A 61 3.27 -0.95 29.18
CA PRO A 61 4.17 -0.67 30.31
C PRO A 61 5.38 0.18 29.93
N TYR A 62 5.73 0.27 28.65
CA TYR A 62 6.85 1.06 28.14
C TYR A 62 6.42 2.45 27.65
N MET A 63 5.13 2.78 27.72
CA MET A 63 4.64 4.12 27.41
C MET A 63 5.06 5.09 28.50
N ARG A 64 5.79 6.14 28.12
CA ARG A 64 6.20 7.22 29.03
C ARG A 64 4.96 7.89 29.62
N GLN A 65 4.92 8.03 30.93
CA GLN A 65 3.96 8.91 31.61
C GLN A 65 4.33 10.35 31.27
N LEU A 66 3.46 11.09 30.58
CA LEU A 66 3.66 12.52 30.36
C LEU A 66 3.27 13.27 31.64
N PRO A 67 4.21 14.02 32.25
CA PRO A 67 3.89 14.77 33.44
C PRO A 67 3.00 15.97 33.07
N LYS A 68 2.04 16.25 33.95
CA LYS A 68 0.90 17.15 33.66
C LYS A 68 1.32 18.61 33.50
N ASP A 69 2.46 18.98 34.05
CA ASP A 69 3.09 20.30 34.05
C ASP A 69 3.55 20.74 32.65
N ILE A 70 4.11 19.84 31.85
CA ILE A 70 4.58 20.14 30.49
C ILE A 70 3.54 19.88 29.41
N THR A 71 2.49 19.11 29.70
CA THR A 71 1.36 18.90 28.77
C THR A 71 0.00 19.21 29.40
N PRO A 72 -0.25 20.47 29.84
CA PRO A 72 -1.51 20.85 30.46
C PRO A 72 -2.72 20.69 29.53
N TRP A 73 -2.55 20.92 28.22
CA TRP A 73 -3.61 20.77 27.21
C TRP A 73 -4.07 19.31 26.97
N LEU A 74 -3.36 18.31 27.51
CA LEU A 74 -3.68 16.90 27.34
C LEU A 74 -4.66 16.38 28.40
N ASN A 75 -4.72 17.02 29.58
CA ASN A 75 -5.61 16.58 30.66
C ASN A 75 -7.05 17.01 30.42
N LYS A 76 -7.98 16.06 30.61
CA LYS A 76 -9.42 16.29 30.51
C LYS A 76 -9.92 17.34 31.51
N GLU A 77 -9.30 17.36 32.69
CA GLU A 77 -9.53 18.33 33.78
C GLU A 77 -9.29 19.78 33.34
N VAL A 78 -8.29 20.03 32.48
CA VAL A 78 -7.99 21.37 31.92
C VAL A 78 -8.98 21.73 30.81
N LYS A 79 -9.51 20.73 30.08
CA LYS A 79 -10.52 20.96 29.03
C LYS A 79 -11.89 21.30 29.57
N GLU A 80 -12.22 20.86 30.78
CA GLU A 80 -13.51 21.11 31.44
C GLU A 80 -13.48 22.30 32.41
N GLY A 81 -12.34 23.04 32.50
CA GLY A 81 -12.12 24.08 33.49
C GLY A 81 -11.76 25.46 32.92
N VAL A 82 -12.68 26.08 32.16
CA VAL A 82 -12.89 27.54 32.26
C VAL A 82 -14.32 27.77 32.78
N LYS A 83 -14.67 27.09 33.88
CA LYS A 83 -15.30 27.69 35.08
C LYS A 83 -15.32 26.69 36.23
#